data_AF-B5IP84-F1
#
_entry.id   AF-B5IP84-F1
#
_cell.length_a   1.000
_cell.length_b   1.000
_cell.length_c   1.000
_cell.angle_alpha   90.00
_cell.angle_beta   90.00
_cell.angle_gamma   90.00
#
_symmetry.space_group_name_H-M   'P 1'
#
loop_
_entity.id
_entity.type
_entity.pdbx_description
1 polymer ?
#
loop_
_entity_poly.entity_id
_entity_poly.type
_entity_poly.pdbx_seq_one_letter_code
_entity_poly.pdbx_strand_id
1 'polypeptide(L)'
;MMATSKQLRDAFSFQETAKILGISAKKLESICQFFDGDTDDEWELVEGEFFEYEPGQAQSRRFYEEGVMAIAKYLEETEGGSILAKIREFFTHHRARVTRTLVKRRIIQVTQDRSAIEIRGNLIFLQQRSVVSVLGTNGKGMAGTIRRIQEESAGLEGAEGLEIGIHFDDFEGKDQRHWSQRGIVRLAKTMNEKGRITKARKAWVKAVADVAEDCFESQRKLLESHESRVKATKDRVRQRALRKGGSGCAVSGCRPSPSDKQPIELEAHHLFDASSRPDLAAYEDNLIVISQSIHQNFHKWIGAKPCEPKDFIDYLLRNEMSYFDGPPSTRKQKEKKLEKLMNRLELLQARFEGNQLLY
;
A
#
# COMPACT_ATOMS: atom_id res chain seq x y z
N MET A 1 7.66 -32.02 13.00
CA MET A 1 6.79 -31.21 13.88
C MET A 1 6.18 -30.11 13.03
N MET A 2 4.87 -30.21 12.77
CA MET A 2 4.14 -29.22 11.98
C MET A 2 3.93 -27.97 12.83
N ALA A 3 4.54 -26.85 12.44
CA ALA A 3 4.12 -25.54 12.89
C ALA A 3 2.74 -25.27 12.26
N THR A 4 1.69 -25.49 13.04
CA THR A 4 0.36 -24.99 12.71
C THR A 4 0.45 -23.48 12.57
N SER A 5 0.09 -22.98 11.39
CA SER A 5 -0.14 -21.57 11.12
C SER A 5 -1.12 -21.03 12.17
N LYS A 6 -0.61 -20.34 13.19
CA LYS A 6 -1.42 -19.41 13.99
C LYS A 6 -1.87 -18.34 12.99
N GLN A 7 -3.11 -18.45 12.51
CA GLN A 7 -3.77 -17.31 11.88
C GLN A 7 -3.64 -16.16 12.87
N LEU A 8 -2.99 -15.06 12.45
CA LEU A 8 -2.97 -13.82 13.22
C LEU A 8 -4.43 -13.43 13.46
N ARG A 9 -4.94 -13.72 14.66
CA ARG A 9 -6.26 -13.25 15.11
C ARG A 9 -6.09 -11.77 15.41
N ASP A 10 -6.95 -10.95 14.83
CA ASP A 10 -6.96 -9.53 15.16
C ASP A 10 -7.37 -9.39 16.64
N ALA A 11 -6.50 -8.76 17.44
CA ALA A 11 -6.74 -8.48 18.85
C ALA A 11 -6.84 -6.96 19.06
N PHE A 12 -7.90 -6.54 19.75
CA PHE A 12 -8.19 -5.15 20.08
C PHE A 12 -7.51 -4.77 21.39
N SER A 13 -6.90 -3.59 21.46
CA SER A 13 -6.36 -3.08 22.73
C SER A 13 -7.45 -2.94 23.79
N PHE A 14 -7.07 -2.86 25.05
CA PHE A 14 -7.99 -2.63 26.17
C PHE A 14 -8.89 -1.39 25.96
N GLN A 15 -8.29 -0.30 25.47
CA GLN A 15 -8.99 0.96 25.20
C GLN A 15 -9.96 0.85 24.01
N GLU A 16 -9.58 0.13 22.96
CA GLU A 16 -10.48 -0.13 21.84
C GLU A 16 -11.65 -1.02 22.27
N THR A 17 -11.38 -2.02 23.10
CA THR A 17 -12.40 -2.94 23.62
C THR A 17 -13.45 -2.20 24.43
N ALA A 18 -13.04 -1.32 25.36
CA ALA A 18 -13.97 -0.50 26.14
C ALA A 18 -14.85 0.38 25.23
N LYS A 19 -14.27 0.97 24.18
CA LYS A 19 -15.01 1.77 23.19
C LYS A 19 -16.01 0.93 22.38
N ILE A 20 -15.62 -0.27 21.94
CA ILE A 20 -16.49 -1.19 21.19
C ILE A 20 -17.70 -1.61 22.04
N LEU A 21 -17.46 -1.91 23.32
CA LEU A 21 -18.48 -2.29 24.30
C LEU A 21 -19.35 -1.10 24.74
N GLY A 22 -18.95 0.14 24.45
CA GLY A 22 -19.65 1.35 24.89
C GLY A 22 -19.56 1.60 26.40
N ILE A 23 -18.51 1.13 27.06
CA ILE A 23 -18.29 1.25 28.51
C ILE A 23 -17.00 2.04 28.80
N SER A 24 -16.83 2.47 30.06
CA SER A 24 -15.58 3.09 30.49
C SER A 24 -14.47 2.06 30.69
N ALA A 25 -13.21 2.47 30.54
CA ALA A 25 -12.05 1.61 30.79
C ALA A 25 -12.05 1.05 32.23
N LYS A 26 -12.45 1.86 33.21
CA LYS A 26 -12.59 1.43 34.61
C LYS A 26 -13.65 0.34 34.79
N LYS A 27 -14.76 0.41 34.03
CA LYS A 27 -15.80 -0.61 34.05
C LYS A 27 -15.32 -1.91 33.38
N LEU A 28 -14.56 -1.80 32.29
CA LEU A 28 -13.94 -2.97 31.67
C LEU A 28 -12.95 -3.65 32.63
N GLU A 29 -12.19 -2.87 33.40
CA GLU A 29 -11.26 -3.39 34.41
C GLU A 29 -11.98 -4.13 35.52
N SER A 30 -13.07 -3.58 36.07
CA SER A 30 -13.87 -4.27 37.09
C SER A 30 -14.49 -5.57 36.58
N ILE A 31 -14.89 -5.61 35.30
CA ILE A 31 -15.40 -6.84 34.68
C ILE A 31 -14.26 -7.86 34.55
N CYS A 32 -13.08 -7.46 34.09
CA CYS A 32 -11.94 -8.38 34.02
C CYS A 32 -11.61 -8.98 35.40
N GLN A 33 -11.60 -8.15 36.44
CA GLN A 33 -11.38 -8.59 37.83
C GLN A 33 -12.47 -9.55 38.30
N PHE A 34 -13.72 -9.35 37.90
CA PHE A 34 -14.82 -10.28 38.19
C PHE A 34 -14.57 -11.65 37.55
N PHE A 35 -14.25 -11.70 36.26
CA PHE A 35 -13.93 -12.94 35.54
C PHE A 35 -12.66 -13.64 36.07
N ASP A 36 -11.73 -12.90 36.68
CA ASP A 36 -10.52 -13.47 37.28
C ASP A 36 -10.73 -13.95 38.74
N GLY A 37 -11.86 -13.57 39.35
CA GLY A 37 -12.08 -13.67 40.80
C GLY A 37 -12.70 -14.97 41.29
N ASP A 38 -13.40 -15.71 40.42
CA ASP A 38 -14.04 -16.98 40.75
C ASP A 38 -13.87 -18.00 39.61
N THR A 39 -13.21 -19.12 39.89
CA THR A 39 -12.96 -20.19 38.92
C THR A 39 -14.14 -21.14 38.73
N ASP A 40 -15.18 -21.04 39.58
CA ASP A 40 -16.37 -21.88 39.55
C ASP A 40 -17.61 -21.16 38.96
N ASP A 41 -17.46 -19.91 38.49
CA ASP A 41 -18.53 -19.16 37.82
C ASP A 41 -18.72 -19.63 36.36
N GLU A 42 -19.93 -19.42 35.81
CA GLU A 42 -20.26 -19.74 34.42
C GLU A 42 -19.57 -18.81 33.39
N TRP A 43 -18.92 -17.76 33.90
CA TRP A 43 -18.29 -16.69 33.12
C TRP A 43 -16.76 -16.80 33.16
N GLU A 44 -16.16 -17.31 32.09
CA GLU A 44 -14.70 -17.45 31.98
C GLU A 44 -14.12 -16.62 30.82
N LEU A 45 -12.95 -16.00 31.06
CA LEU A 45 -12.08 -15.44 30.04
C LEU A 45 -10.74 -16.20 30.06
N VAL A 46 -10.54 -17.05 29.06
CA VAL A 46 -9.33 -17.86 28.86
C VAL A 46 -8.28 -17.14 28.01
N GLU A 47 -7.04 -17.09 28.50
CA GLU A 47 -5.89 -16.57 27.74
C GLU A 47 -5.60 -17.44 26.51
N GLY A 48 -5.34 -16.81 25.36
CA GLY A 48 -5.12 -17.48 24.08
C GLY A 48 -6.41 -17.78 23.30
N GLU A 49 -7.57 -17.73 23.96
CA GLU A 49 -8.88 -17.88 23.32
C GLU A 49 -9.65 -16.57 23.26
N PHE A 50 -9.74 -15.86 24.39
CA PHE A 50 -10.51 -14.63 24.53
C PHE A 50 -9.63 -13.39 24.59
N PHE A 51 -8.42 -13.50 25.14
CA PHE A 51 -7.46 -12.41 25.21
C PHE A 51 -6.00 -12.89 25.17
N GLU A 52 -5.07 -11.95 25.01
CA GLU A 52 -3.63 -12.13 25.22
C GLU A 52 -3.08 -10.94 26.01
N TYR A 53 -1.96 -11.10 26.71
CA TYR A 53 -1.27 -9.98 27.34
C TYR A 53 -0.43 -9.19 26.32
N GLU A 54 -0.41 -7.86 26.45
CA GLU A 54 0.45 -7.00 25.65
C GLU A 54 1.94 -7.31 25.90
N PRO A 55 2.74 -7.55 24.84
CA PRO A 55 4.16 -7.80 24.99
C PRO A 55 4.86 -6.65 25.74
N GLY A 56 5.50 -6.96 26.87
CA GLY A 56 6.22 -5.98 27.69
C GLY A 56 5.36 -5.16 28.65
N GLN A 57 4.04 -5.40 28.72
CA GLN A 57 3.16 -4.80 29.73
C GLN A 57 2.45 -5.90 30.53
N ALA A 58 2.99 -6.23 31.71
CA ALA A 58 2.30 -7.10 32.64
C ALA A 58 0.92 -6.49 32.97
N GLN A 59 -0.14 -7.29 32.88
CA GLN A 59 -1.55 -6.95 33.17
C GLN A 59 -2.34 -6.16 32.12
N SER A 60 -1.74 -5.71 31.00
CA SER A 60 -2.51 -5.08 29.90
C SER A 60 -3.04 -6.16 28.95
N ARG A 61 -4.36 -6.32 28.85
CA ARG A 61 -5.01 -7.32 27.98
C ARG A 61 -5.37 -6.75 26.61
N ARG A 62 -5.12 -7.53 25.56
CA ARG A 62 -5.73 -7.37 24.22
C ARG A 62 -6.77 -8.45 24.01
N PHE A 63 -7.95 -8.08 23.54
CA PHE A 63 -9.07 -8.99 23.41
C PHE A 63 -9.26 -9.42 21.96
N TYR A 64 -9.46 -10.72 21.74
CA TYR A 64 -9.95 -11.23 20.48
C TYR A 64 -11.45 -10.93 20.33
N GLU A 65 -12.00 -11.11 19.14
CA GLU A 65 -13.44 -10.94 18.89
C GLU A 65 -14.27 -11.79 19.87
N GLU A 66 -13.83 -13.03 20.13
CA GLU A 66 -14.43 -13.95 21.08
C GLU A 66 -14.49 -13.36 22.50
N GLY A 67 -13.41 -12.72 22.97
CA GLY A 67 -13.36 -12.10 24.29
C GLY A 67 -14.29 -10.89 24.41
N VAL A 68 -14.35 -10.06 23.38
CA VAL A 68 -15.30 -8.94 23.34
C VAL A 68 -16.75 -9.45 23.34
N MET A 69 -17.03 -10.54 22.63
CA MET A 69 -18.36 -11.17 22.59
C MET A 69 -18.75 -11.79 23.95
N ALA A 70 -17.81 -12.40 24.67
CA ALA A 70 -18.06 -12.92 26.02
C ALA A 70 -18.42 -11.80 27.00
N ILE A 71 -17.67 -10.69 27.00
CA ILE A 71 -17.95 -9.52 27.84
C ILE A 71 -19.27 -8.85 27.44
N ALA A 72 -19.57 -8.79 26.15
CA ALA A 72 -20.84 -8.27 25.65
C ALA A 72 -22.05 -9.09 26.14
N LYS A 73 -21.91 -10.42 26.17
CA LYS A 73 -22.95 -11.33 26.66
C LYS A 73 -23.18 -11.13 28.15
N TYR A 74 -22.11 -11.05 28.94
CA TYR A 74 -22.18 -10.72 30.35
C TYR A 74 -22.91 -9.40 30.61
N LEU A 75 -22.54 -8.34 29.91
CA LEU A 75 -23.19 -7.03 30.05
C LEU A 75 -24.68 -7.07 29.68
N GLU A 76 -25.05 -7.81 28.63
CA GLU A 76 -26.45 -7.93 28.22
C GLU A 76 -27.28 -8.74 29.23
N GLU A 77 -26.72 -9.79 29.83
CA GLU A 77 -27.42 -10.61 30.82
C GLU A 77 -27.51 -9.95 32.20
N THR A 78 -26.52 -9.14 32.57
CA THR A 78 -26.47 -8.43 33.87
C THR A 78 -27.16 -7.06 33.85
N GLU A 79 -27.10 -6.34 32.73
CA GLU A 79 -27.59 -4.96 32.62
C GLU A 79 -28.73 -4.79 31.62
N GLY A 80 -29.03 -5.81 30.81
CA GLY A 80 -30.05 -5.77 29.77
C GLY A 80 -29.65 -4.96 28.53
N GLY A 81 -30.58 -4.89 27.57
CA GLY A 81 -30.43 -4.09 26.34
C GLY A 81 -30.11 -4.93 25.10
N SER A 82 -29.42 -4.31 24.14
CA SER A 82 -29.08 -4.93 22.84
C SER A 82 -27.59 -4.77 22.51
N ILE A 83 -26.74 -4.94 23.53
CA ILE A 83 -25.29 -4.79 23.46
C ILE A 83 -24.70 -5.83 22.50
N LEU A 84 -25.15 -7.08 22.57
CA LEU A 84 -24.69 -8.15 21.68
C LEU A 84 -25.06 -7.87 20.22
N ALA A 85 -26.25 -7.36 19.96
CA ALA A 85 -26.68 -7.02 18.60
C ALA A 85 -25.80 -5.92 17.99
N LYS A 86 -25.53 -4.84 18.74
CA LYS A 86 -24.65 -3.74 18.33
C LYS A 86 -23.23 -4.21 18.07
N ILE A 87 -22.71 -5.12 18.89
CA ILE A 87 -21.34 -5.63 18.76
C ILE A 87 -21.22 -6.61 17.59
N ARG A 88 -22.21 -7.47 17.37
CA ARG A 88 -22.29 -8.29 16.14
C ARG A 88 -22.32 -7.44 14.88
N GLU A 89 -23.08 -6.35 14.90
CA GLU A 89 -23.11 -5.36 13.82
C GLU A 89 -21.73 -4.69 13.64
N PHE A 90 -21.10 -4.25 14.73
CA PHE A 90 -19.75 -3.68 14.72
C PHE A 90 -18.73 -4.64 14.06
N PHE A 91 -18.68 -5.90 14.49
CA PHE A 91 -17.74 -6.88 13.91
C PHE A 91 -18.06 -7.19 12.45
N THR A 92 -19.34 -7.21 12.08
CA THR A 92 -19.75 -7.36 10.69
C THR A 92 -19.22 -6.21 9.83
N HIS A 93 -19.37 -4.96 10.28
CA HIS A 93 -18.82 -3.78 9.60
C HIS A 93 -17.29 -3.75 9.61
N HIS A 94 -16.66 -4.13 10.72
CA HIS A 94 -15.21 -4.21 10.85
C HIS A 94 -14.63 -5.19 9.83
N ARG A 95 -15.14 -6.43 9.79
CA ARG A 95 -14.73 -7.45 8.82
C ARG A 95 -14.97 -7.00 7.38
N ALA A 96 -16.11 -6.35 7.10
CA ALA A 96 -16.38 -5.78 5.78
C ALA A 96 -15.35 -4.70 5.40
N ARG A 97 -15.01 -3.80 6.34
CA ARG A 97 -13.98 -2.76 6.14
C ARG A 97 -12.60 -3.36 5.88
N VAL A 98 -12.18 -4.33 6.69
CA VAL A 98 -10.89 -5.04 6.49
C VAL A 98 -10.87 -5.72 5.12
N THR A 99 -11.94 -6.42 4.76
CA THR A 99 -12.05 -7.10 3.45
C THR A 99 -11.94 -6.10 2.30
N ARG A 100 -12.63 -4.95 2.37
CA ARG A 100 -12.52 -3.88 1.37
C ARG A 100 -11.10 -3.34 1.24
N THR A 101 -10.38 -3.15 2.36
CA THR A 101 -8.98 -2.72 2.34
C THR A 101 -8.07 -3.76 1.69
N LEU A 102 -8.24 -5.04 2.00
CA LEU A 102 -7.47 -6.12 1.38
C LEU A 102 -7.72 -6.23 -0.13
N VAL A 103 -8.96 -6.05 -0.55
CA VAL A 103 -9.32 -6.01 -1.98
C VAL A 103 -8.67 -4.81 -2.68
N LYS A 104 -8.74 -3.60 -2.09
CA LYS A 104 -8.06 -2.41 -2.65
C LYS A 104 -6.56 -2.66 -2.79
N ARG A 105 -5.91 -3.23 -1.77
CA ARG A 105 -4.49 -3.61 -1.83
C ARG A 105 -4.20 -4.60 -2.97
N ARG A 106 -5.07 -5.60 -3.16
CA ARG A 106 -4.94 -6.56 -4.26
C ARG A 106 -5.05 -5.88 -5.62
N ILE A 107 -5.99 -4.95 -5.78
CA ILE A 107 -6.15 -4.16 -7.01
C ILE A 107 -4.87 -3.35 -7.29
N ILE A 108 -4.38 -2.62 -6.29
CA ILE A 108 -3.14 -1.83 -6.41
C ILE A 108 -1.98 -2.71 -6.87
N GLN A 109 -1.80 -3.89 -6.26
CA GLN A 109 -0.74 -4.83 -6.63
C GLN A 109 -0.81 -5.28 -8.09
N VAL A 110 -2.01 -5.59 -8.60
CA VAL A 110 -2.13 -6.03 -10.00
C VAL A 110 -2.01 -4.88 -11.01
N THR A 111 -2.15 -3.62 -10.57
CA THR A 111 -1.97 -2.42 -11.41
C THR A 111 -0.58 -1.79 -11.31
N GLN A 112 0.30 -2.33 -10.45
CA GLN A 112 1.68 -1.82 -10.31
C GLN A 112 2.52 -2.05 -11.56
N ASP A 113 2.37 -3.21 -12.20
CA ASP A 113 3.05 -3.53 -13.45
C ASP A 113 2.32 -2.91 -14.64
N ARG A 114 2.84 -1.78 -15.12
CA ARG A 114 2.28 -1.05 -16.28
C ARG A 114 2.32 -1.85 -17.57
N SER A 115 3.22 -2.82 -17.70
CA SER A 115 3.30 -3.64 -18.91
C SER A 115 2.18 -4.68 -18.99
N ALA A 116 1.50 -4.93 -17.87
CA ALA A 116 0.44 -5.91 -17.74
C ALA A 116 -0.98 -5.30 -17.79
N ILE A 117 -1.09 -3.99 -18.03
CA ILE A 117 -2.35 -3.25 -18.09
C ILE A 117 -2.48 -2.53 -19.42
N GLU A 118 -3.72 -2.38 -19.89
CA GLU A 118 -4.05 -1.56 -21.05
C GLU A 118 -5.04 -0.48 -20.62
N ILE A 119 -4.87 0.76 -21.08
CA ILE A 119 -5.78 1.87 -20.77
C ILE A 119 -6.47 2.29 -22.07
N ARG A 120 -7.81 2.24 -22.09
CA ARG A 120 -8.62 2.68 -23.23
C ARG A 120 -9.74 3.58 -22.72
N GLY A 121 -9.73 4.84 -23.14
CA GLY A 121 -10.64 5.85 -22.60
C GLY A 121 -10.46 6.00 -21.09
N ASN A 122 -11.55 5.84 -20.33
CA ASN A 122 -11.56 5.91 -18.87
C ASN A 122 -11.50 4.53 -18.17
N LEU A 123 -11.12 3.48 -18.90
CA LEU A 123 -11.10 2.11 -18.39
C LEU A 123 -9.67 1.55 -18.35
N ILE A 124 -9.35 0.88 -17.24
CA ILE A 124 -8.19 -0.01 -17.13
C ILE A 124 -8.65 -1.42 -17.48
N PHE A 125 -7.88 -2.07 -18.34
CA PHE A 125 -8.04 -3.44 -18.77
C PHE A 125 -6.91 -4.31 -18.21
N LEU A 126 -7.28 -5.39 -17.54
CA LEU A 126 -6.36 -6.35 -16.94
C LEU A 126 -6.40 -7.70 -17.66
N GLN A 127 -5.24 -8.34 -17.76
CA GLN A 127 -5.15 -9.73 -18.19
C GLN A 127 -5.94 -10.67 -17.25
N GLN A 128 -6.43 -11.78 -17.80
CA GLN A 128 -7.20 -12.78 -17.07
C GLN A 128 -6.53 -13.25 -15.77
N ARG A 129 -5.20 -13.43 -15.77
CA ARG A 129 -4.44 -13.82 -14.55
C ARG A 129 -4.63 -12.82 -13.40
N SER A 130 -4.59 -11.53 -13.70
CA SER A 130 -4.74 -10.45 -12.72
C SER A 130 -6.18 -10.35 -12.24
N VAL A 131 -7.15 -10.54 -13.13
CA VAL A 131 -8.58 -10.58 -12.82
C VAL A 131 -8.90 -11.74 -11.86
N VAL A 132 -8.36 -12.92 -12.14
CA VAL A 132 -8.48 -14.10 -11.29
C VAL A 132 -7.93 -13.81 -9.89
N SER A 133 -6.79 -13.12 -9.80
CA SER A 133 -6.18 -12.69 -8.53
C SER A 133 -7.04 -11.69 -7.76
N VAL A 134 -7.57 -10.66 -8.42
CA VAL A 134 -8.48 -9.66 -7.82
C VAL A 134 -9.76 -10.31 -7.32
N LEU A 135 -10.39 -11.12 -8.16
CA LEU A 135 -11.58 -11.85 -7.77
C LEU A 135 -11.26 -12.86 -6.67
N GLY A 136 -10.02 -13.39 -6.60
CA GLY A 136 -9.53 -14.44 -5.69
C GLY A 136 -9.96 -15.86 -6.10
N THR A 137 -10.23 -16.06 -7.39
CA THR A 137 -10.80 -17.31 -7.94
C THR A 137 -9.74 -18.11 -8.71
N ASN A 138 -10.16 -18.98 -9.63
CA ASN A 138 -9.33 -19.63 -10.63
C ASN A 138 -9.99 -19.53 -12.00
N GLY A 139 -9.31 -19.99 -13.06
CA GLY A 139 -9.83 -19.93 -14.43
C GLY A 139 -11.19 -20.63 -14.59
N LYS A 140 -11.41 -21.77 -13.93
CA LYS A 140 -12.70 -22.50 -13.97
C LYS A 140 -13.83 -21.69 -13.33
N GLY A 141 -13.58 -21.08 -12.17
CA GLY A 141 -14.56 -20.25 -11.47
C GLY A 141 -14.94 -19.00 -12.25
N MET A 142 -13.97 -18.38 -12.92
CA MET A 142 -14.21 -17.26 -13.83
C MET A 142 -15.02 -17.70 -15.05
N ALA A 143 -14.61 -18.75 -15.76
CA ALA A 143 -15.32 -19.28 -16.92
C ALA A 143 -16.78 -19.67 -16.60
N GLY A 144 -17.01 -20.34 -15.47
CA GLY A 144 -18.36 -20.67 -15.01
C GLY A 144 -19.21 -19.45 -14.64
N THR A 145 -18.59 -18.33 -14.28
CA THR A 145 -19.29 -17.05 -14.05
C THR A 145 -19.67 -16.39 -15.37
N ILE A 146 -18.74 -16.37 -16.34
CA ILE A 146 -19.00 -15.85 -17.68
C ILE A 146 -20.18 -16.58 -18.32
N ARG A 147 -20.18 -17.92 -18.25
CA ARG A 147 -21.27 -18.72 -18.80
C ARG A 147 -22.62 -18.36 -18.18
N ARG A 148 -22.69 -18.14 -16.87
CA ARG A 148 -23.93 -17.72 -16.20
C ARG A 148 -24.42 -16.35 -16.67
N ILE A 149 -23.50 -15.38 -16.87
CA ILE A 149 -23.87 -14.07 -17.43
C ILE A 149 -24.44 -14.23 -18.85
N GLN A 150 -23.84 -15.10 -19.66
CA GLN A 150 -24.31 -15.38 -21.01
C GLN A 150 -25.68 -16.07 -21.03
N GLU A 151 -25.89 -17.05 -20.14
CA GLU A 151 -27.18 -17.74 -19.98
C GLU A 151 -28.29 -16.75 -19.55
N GLU A 152 -27.98 -15.79 -18.68
CA GLU A 152 -28.92 -14.76 -18.23
C GLU A 152 -29.26 -13.74 -19.30
N SER A 153 -28.26 -13.26 -20.03
CA SER A 153 -28.46 -12.27 -21.10
C SER A 153 -29.15 -12.86 -22.33
N ALA A 154 -29.15 -14.19 -22.48
CA ALA A 154 -29.93 -14.91 -23.48
C ALA A 154 -31.40 -15.14 -23.08
N GLY A 155 -31.79 -14.85 -21.83
CA GLY A 155 -33.14 -14.99 -21.32
C GLY A 155 -34.08 -13.84 -21.74
N LEU A 156 -35.40 -14.06 -21.60
CA LEU A 156 -36.45 -13.09 -21.93
C LEU A 156 -36.49 -11.85 -21.01
N GLU A 157 -35.71 -11.83 -19.93
CA GLU A 157 -35.71 -10.77 -18.92
C GLU A 157 -34.75 -9.59 -19.23
N GLY A 158 -34.03 -9.62 -20.35
CA GLY A 158 -33.26 -8.45 -20.82
C GLY A 158 -32.06 -8.07 -19.93
N ALA A 159 -31.49 -9.02 -19.19
CA ALA A 159 -30.32 -8.76 -18.36
C ALA A 159 -29.09 -8.36 -19.21
N GLU A 160 -28.41 -7.28 -18.84
CA GLU A 160 -27.22 -6.80 -19.56
C GLU A 160 -26.11 -7.87 -19.59
N GLY A 161 -25.69 -8.18 -20.82
CA GLY A 161 -24.62 -9.12 -21.12
C GLY A 161 -23.23 -8.51 -20.93
N LEU A 162 -22.20 -9.26 -21.34
CA LEU A 162 -20.84 -8.73 -21.43
C LEU A 162 -20.62 -8.11 -22.82
N GLU A 163 -20.05 -6.91 -22.84
CA GLU A 163 -19.90 -6.10 -24.05
C GLU A 163 -18.42 -5.80 -24.31
N ILE A 164 -18.01 -5.91 -25.57
CA ILE A 164 -16.65 -5.59 -26.03
C ILE A 164 -16.42 -4.08 -25.87
N GLY A 165 -15.23 -3.68 -25.43
CA GLY A 165 -14.85 -2.28 -25.19
C GLY A 165 -15.43 -1.68 -23.90
N ILE A 166 -16.41 -2.33 -23.26
CA ILE A 166 -16.99 -1.90 -21.98
C ILE A 166 -16.60 -2.84 -20.86
N HIS A 167 -16.81 -4.15 -21.04
CA HIS A 167 -16.57 -5.18 -20.03
C HIS A 167 -15.26 -5.93 -20.28
N PHE A 168 -14.93 -6.18 -21.53
CA PHE A 168 -13.72 -6.87 -21.94
C PHE A 168 -13.26 -6.40 -23.31
N ASP A 169 -12.02 -6.68 -23.67
CA ASP A 169 -11.46 -6.37 -24.99
C ASP A 169 -10.35 -7.34 -25.34
N ASP A 170 -10.07 -7.45 -26.63
CA ASP A 170 -8.99 -8.27 -27.18
C ASP A 170 -7.97 -7.31 -27.83
N PHE A 171 -6.74 -7.30 -27.29
CA PHE A 171 -5.68 -6.39 -27.73
C PHE A 171 -4.73 -7.08 -28.70
N GLU A 172 -4.32 -6.36 -29.75
CA GLU A 172 -3.42 -6.89 -30.77
C GLU A 172 -2.08 -7.34 -30.17
N GLY A 173 -1.59 -8.51 -30.59
CA GLY A 173 -0.37 -9.11 -30.05
C GLY A 173 -0.53 -9.72 -28.64
N LYS A 174 -1.76 -9.87 -28.14
CA LYS A 174 -2.04 -10.54 -26.87
C LYS A 174 -2.97 -11.75 -27.09
N ASP A 175 -2.55 -12.91 -26.62
CA ASP A 175 -3.30 -14.17 -26.79
C ASP A 175 -4.51 -14.33 -25.84
N GLN A 176 -4.77 -13.34 -24.97
CA GLN A 176 -5.79 -13.44 -23.94
C GLN A 176 -6.65 -12.18 -23.86
N ARG A 177 -7.94 -12.42 -23.64
CA ARG A 177 -8.92 -11.39 -23.33
C ARG A 177 -8.53 -10.61 -22.09
N HIS A 178 -8.63 -9.28 -22.20
CA HIS A 178 -8.47 -8.38 -21.08
C HIS A 178 -9.83 -7.94 -20.57
N TRP A 179 -9.92 -7.65 -19.27
CA TRP A 179 -11.16 -7.32 -18.60
C TRP A 179 -11.07 -5.93 -18.00
N SER A 180 -12.07 -5.11 -18.27
CA SER A 180 -12.15 -3.77 -17.71
C SER A 180 -12.53 -3.82 -16.23
N GLN A 181 -12.36 -2.70 -15.52
CA GLN A 181 -12.92 -2.54 -14.17
C GLN A 181 -14.43 -2.83 -14.09
N ARG A 182 -15.21 -2.46 -15.12
CA ARG A 182 -16.66 -2.76 -15.20
C ARG A 182 -16.92 -4.25 -15.40
N GLY A 183 -16.13 -4.91 -16.24
CA GLY A 183 -16.17 -6.36 -16.42
C GLY A 183 -15.88 -7.10 -15.11
N ILE A 184 -14.86 -6.66 -14.37
CA ILE A 184 -14.50 -7.23 -13.07
C ILE A 184 -15.65 -7.07 -12.07
N VAL A 185 -16.30 -5.91 -12.02
CA VAL A 185 -17.46 -5.65 -11.15
C VAL A 185 -18.64 -6.54 -11.54
N ARG A 186 -18.95 -6.67 -12.84
CA ARG A 186 -20.02 -7.55 -13.34
C ARG A 186 -19.77 -9.01 -12.96
N LEU A 187 -18.54 -9.49 -13.11
CA LEU A 187 -18.13 -10.83 -12.67
C LEU A 187 -18.29 -10.99 -11.15
N ALA A 188 -17.84 -10.01 -10.37
CA ALA A 188 -17.90 -10.04 -8.92
C ALA A 188 -19.35 -10.08 -8.38
N LYS A 189 -20.24 -9.25 -8.94
CA LYS A 189 -21.68 -9.25 -8.62
C LYS A 189 -22.31 -10.62 -8.92
N THR A 190 -22.08 -11.14 -10.12
CA THR A 190 -22.61 -12.46 -10.53
C THR A 190 -22.06 -13.59 -9.64
N MET A 191 -20.77 -13.55 -9.29
CA MET A 191 -20.19 -14.50 -8.34
C MET A 191 -20.84 -14.42 -6.95
N ASN A 192 -21.14 -13.22 -6.46
CA ASN A 192 -21.77 -13.03 -5.15
C ASN A 192 -23.20 -13.57 -5.12
N GLU A 193 -24.00 -13.18 -6.11
CA GLU A 193 -25.43 -13.46 -6.18
C GLU A 193 -25.71 -14.93 -6.49
N LYS A 194 -24.99 -15.48 -7.48
CA LYS A 194 -25.32 -16.77 -8.09
C LYS A 194 -24.26 -17.83 -7.86
N GLY A 195 -23.10 -17.45 -7.33
CA GLY A 195 -22.00 -18.36 -6.99
C GLY A 195 -22.36 -19.39 -5.93
N ARG A 196 -22.07 -20.65 -6.23
CA ARG A 196 -21.91 -21.71 -5.23
C ARG A 196 -20.53 -21.60 -4.60
N ILE A 197 -20.35 -20.57 -3.78
CA ILE A 197 -19.08 -20.21 -3.13
C ILE A 197 -19.27 -20.01 -1.62
N THR A 198 -18.21 -20.14 -0.85
CA THR A 198 -18.25 -20.02 0.62
C THR A 198 -18.65 -18.62 1.08
N LYS A 199 -19.10 -18.48 2.33
CA LYS A 199 -19.48 -17.18 2.93
C LYS A 199 -18.32 -16.16 2.89
N ALA A 200 -17.10 -16.60 3.21
CA ALA A 200 -15.90 -15.77 3.12
C ALA A 200 -15.64 -15.31 1.67
N ARG A 201 -15.85 -16.21 0.71
CA ARG A 201 -15.70 -15.90 -0.71
C ARG A 201 -16.75 -14.90 -1.20
N LYS A 202 -18.01 -15.06 -0.78
CA LYS A 202 -19.09 -14.09 -1.05
C LYS A 202 -18.74 -12.71 -0.50
N ALA A 203 -18.26 -12.63 0.75
CA ALA A 203 -17.81 -11.36 1.34
C ALA A 203 -16.66 -10.72 0.52
N TRP A 204 -15.69 -11.51 0.06
CA TRP A 204 -14.61 -11.04 -0.80
C TRP A 204 -15.13 -10.48 -2.13
N VAL A 205 -15.91 -11.26 -2.89
CA VAL A 205 -16.39 -10.80 -4.21
C VAL A 205 -17.41 -9.66 -4.09
N LYS A 206 -18.20 -9.60 -3.01
CA LYS A 206 -19.02 -8.42 -2.69
C LYS A 206 -18.13 -7.19 -2.49
N ALA A 207 -17.06 -7.31 -1.70
CA ALA A 207 -16.13 -6.21 -1.51
C ALA A 207 -15.43 -5.78 -2.82
N VAL A 208 -15.12 -6.72 -3.73
CA VAL A 208 -14.65 -6.39 -5.10
C VAL A 208 -15.69 -5.57 -5.85
N ALA A 209 -16.95 -6.01 -5.89
CA ALA A 209 -18.02 -5.27 -6.55
C ALA A 209 -18.21 -3.86 -5.95
N ASP A 210 -18.02 -3.71 -4.63
CA ASP A 210 -18.21 -2.44 -3.92
C ASP A 210 -17.08 -1.42 -4.19
N VAL A 211 -15.83 -1.86 -4.40
CA VAL A 211 -14.66 -0.95 -4.39
C VAL A 211 -13.87 -0.92 -5.70
N ALA A 212 -14.11 -1.86 -6.63
CA ALA A 212 -13.26 -2.00 -7.79
C ALA A 212 -13.27 -0.77 -8.69
N GLU A 213 -14.43 -0.21 -9.03
CA GLU A 213 -14.50 0.95 -9.94
C GLU A 213 -13.72 2.15 -9.41
N ASP A 214 -14.00 2.58 -8.18
CA ASP A 214 -13.32 3.72 -7.55
C ASP A 214 -11.82 3.48 -7.39
N CYS A 215 -11.43 2.25 -7.05
CA CYS A 215 -10.03 1.90 -6.86
C CYS A 215 -9.28 1.92 -8.20
N PHE A 216 -9.83 1.29 -9.24
CA PHE A 216 -9.24 1.32 -10.58
C PHE A 216 -9.20 2.72 -11.16
N GLU A 217 -10.25 3.53 -10.98
CA GLU A 217 -10.26 4.92 -11.42
C GLU A 217 -9.18 5.75 -10.72
N SER A 218 -8.97 5.54 -9.42
CA SER A 218 -7.89 6.17 -8.66
C SER A 218 -6.52 5.75 -9.18
N GLN A 219 -6.34 4.45 -9.49
CA GLN A 219 -5.10 3.95 -10.09
C GLN A 219 -4.87 4.53 -11.49
N ARG A 220 -5.92 4.63 -12.32
CA ARG A 220 -5.85 5.21 -13.67
C ARG A 220 -5.34 6.64 -13.62
N LYS A 221 -5.95 7.49 -12.79
CA LYS A 221 -5.51 8.88 -12.58
C LYS A 221 -4.07 8.94 -12.09
N LEU A 222 -3.66 8.04 -11.21
CA LEU A 222 -2.29 7.98 -10.70
C LEU A 222 -1.29 7.61 -11.81
N LEU A 223 -1.66 6.68 -12.69
CA LEU A 223 -0.87 6.26 -13.84
C LEU A 223 -0.77 7.36 -14.91
N GLU A 224 -1.88 7.96 -15.29
CA GLU A 224 -1.97 9.05 -16.28
C GLU A 224 -1.21 10.30 -15.82
N SER A 225 -1.30 10.64 -14.53
CA SER A 225 -0.61 11.81 -13.98
C SER A 225 0.87 11.56 -13.63
N HIS A 226 1.41 10.36 -13.88
CA HIS A 226 2.74 9.99 -13.41
C HIS A 226 3.85 10.91 -13.93
N GLU A 227 3.91 11.15 -15.24
CA GLU A 227 4.95 12.03 -15.82
C GLU A 227 4.86 13.45 -15.26
N SER A 228 3.64 13.98 -15.17
CA SER A 228 3.38 15.30 -14.59
C SER A 228 3.79 15.37 -13.12
N ARG A 229 3.52 14.31 -12.34
CA ARG A 229 3.95 14.19 -10.94
C ARG A 229 5.47 14.12 -10.80
N VAL A 230 6.13 13.31 -11.62
CA VAL A 230 7.60 13.19 -11.63
C VAL A 230 8.22 14.55 -11.93
N LYS A 231 7.74 15.24 -12.97
CA LYS A 231 8.17 16.59 -13.34
C LYS A 231 7.95 17.58 -12.21
N ALA A 232 6.74 17.64 -11.65
CA ALA A 232 6.41 18.55 -10.55
C ALA A 232 7.26 18.30 -9.29
N THR A 233 7.55 17.03 -8.96
CA THR A 233 8.45 16.70 -7.86
C THR A 233 9.90 17.12 -8.15
N LYS A 234 10.42 16.88 -9.36
CA LYS A 234 11.76 17.36 -9.77
C LYS A 234 11.87 18.88 -9.65
N ASP A 235 10.88 19.60 -10.17
CA ASP A 235 10.84 21.06 -10.11
C ASP A 235 10.78 21.55 -8.66
N ARG A 236 9.94 20.93 -7.81
CA ARG A 236 9.83 21.29 -6.39
C ARG A 236 11.15 21.09 -5.63
N VAL A 237 11.83 19.97 -5.85
CA VAL A 237 13.11 19.66 -5.20
C VAL A 237 14.21 20.61 -5.69
N ARG A 238 14.27 20.89 -6.99
CA ARG A 238 15.19 21.89 -7.59
C ARG A 238 14.94 23.28 -7.01
N GLN A 239 13.69 23.74 -6.97
CA GLN A 239 13.33 25.05 -6.42
C GLN A 239 13.68 25.15 -4.94
N ARG A 240 13.48 24.09 -4.13
CA ARG A 240 13.88 24.07 -2.72
C ARG A 240 15.39 24.28 -2.55
N ALA A 241 16.21 23.69 -3.42
CA ALA A 241 17.67 23.88 -3.39
C ALA A 241 18.11 25.29 -3.80
N LEU A 242 17.35 25.98 -4.64
CA LEU A 242 17.62 27.34 -5.13
C LEU A 242 17.15 28.46 -4.18
N ARG A 243 16.23 28.19 -3.25
CA ARG A 243 15.71 29.19 -2.31
C ARG A 243 16.82 29.78 -1.41
N LYS A 244 16.59 30.98 -0.88
CA LYS A 244 17.45 31.61 0.13
C LYS A 244 17.54 30.69 1.37
N GLY A 245 18.72 30.12 1.61
CA GLY A 245 18.96 29.13 2.67
C GLY A 245 18.83 27.66 2.27
N GLY A 246 18.42 27.35 1.03
CA GLY A 246 18.39 25.98 0.48
C GLY A 246 19.79 25.41 0.25
N SER A 247 19.98 24.10 0.11
CA SER A 247 21.34 23.52 0.12
C SER A 247 22.20 23.80 -1.13
N GLY A 248 21.64 24.30 -2.23
CA GLY A 248 22.32 24.28 -3.54
C GLY A 248 22.60 22.85 -4.00
N CYS A 249 23.70 22.67 -4.73
CA CYS A 249 24.21 21.34 -5.08
C CYS A 249 24.51 20.52 -3.81
N ALA A 250 23.96 19.32 -3.70
CA ALA A 250 24.15 18.45 -2.55
C ALA A 250 25.61 18.03 -2.36
N VAL A 251 26.38 17.93 -3.44
CA VAL A 251 27.81 17.54 -3.42
C VAL A 251 28.69 18.76 -3.20
N SER A 252 28.76 19.68 -4.17
CA SER A 252 29.65 20.85 -4.09
C SER A 252 29.18 21.94 -3.12
N GLY A 253 27.88 22.05 -2.86
CA GLY A 253 27.28 23.13 -2.07
C GLY A 253 27.12 24.44 -2.83
N CYS A 254 27.60 24.50 -4.08
CA CYS A 254 27.51 25.69 -4.91
C CYS A 254 26.06 25.98 -5.31
N ARG A 255 25.77 27.26 -5.53
CA ARG A 255 24.49 27.77 -6.01
C ARG A 255 24.75 28.72 -7.18
N PRO A 256 23.82 28.81 -8.15
CA PRO A 256 23.91 29.85 -9.16
C PRO A 256 23.78 31.23 -8.50
N SER A 257 24.71 32.12 -8.79
CA SER A 257 24.65 33.53 -8.41
C SER A 257 24.26 34.39 -9.61
N PRO A 258 23.47 35.46 -9.44
CA PRO A 258 23.17 36.42 -10.51
C PRO A 258 24.42 37.09 -11.10
N SER A 259 25.54 37.10 -10.37
CA SER A 259 26.82 37.67 -10.80
C SER A 259 27.69 36.73 -11.62
N ASP A 260 27.31 35.45 -11.75
CA ASP A 260 28.14 34.45 -12.41
C ASP A 260 28.08 34.62 -13.93
N LYS A 261 29.26 34.73 -14.59
CA LYS A 261 29.34 34.77 -16.06
C LYS A 261 28.85 33.47 -16.72
N GLN A 262 28.96 32.35 -16.00
CA GLN A 262 28.42 31.05 -16.37
C GLN A 262 27.71 30.47 -15.14
N PRO A 263 26.40 30.64 -15.01
CA PRO A 263 25.67 30.19 -13.83
C PRO A 263 25.70 28.66 -13.73
N ILE A 264 25.89 28.16 -12.51
CA ILE A 264 25.86 26.72 -12.23
C ILE A 264 24.43 26.21 -12.41
N GLU A 265 24.22 25.34 -13.39
CA GLU A 265 22.95 24.65 -13.56
C GLU A 265 22.79 23.52 -12.54
N LEU A 266 21.67 23.55 -11.81
CA LEU A 266 21.28 22.49 -10.88
C LEU A 266 20.21 21.60 -11.51
N GLU A 267 20.38 20.29 -11.35
CA GLU A 267 19.46 19.27 -11.85
C GLU A 267 19.01 18.35 -10.72
N ALA A 268 17.76 17.88 -10.79
CA ALA A 268 17.22 16.88 -9.88
C ALA A 268 17.44 15.48 -10.47
N HIS A 269 18.46 14.80 -9.97
CA HIS A 269 18.84 13.45 -10.36
C HIS A 269 18.07 12.39 -9.56
N HIS A 270 17.68 11.31 -10.23
CA HIS A 270 17.03 10.15 -9.63
C HIS A 270 18.09 9.17 -9.11
N LEU A 271 18.13 8.94 -7.81
CA LEU A 271 19.11 8.03 -7.18
C LEU A 271 18.84 6.57 -7.52
N PHE A 272 17.60 6.13 -7.43
CA PHE A 272 17.09 4.97 -8.14
C PHE A 272 16.52 5.43 -9.47
N ASP A 273 17.01 4.86 -10.56
CA ASP A 273 16.60 5.19 -11.91
C ASP A 273 15.07 5.06 -12.11
N ALA A 274 14.48 6.03 -12.80
CA ALA A 274 13.04 6.09 -13.00
C ALA A 274 12.51 5.02 -13.95
N SER A 275 13.35 4.46 -14.83
CA SER A 275 12.95 3.40 -15.74
C SER A 275 12.89 2.04 -15.05
N SER A 276 13.86 1.74 -14.18
CA SER A 276 13.88 0.50 -13.39
C SER A 276 12.99 0.57 -12.14
N ARG A 277 12.82 1.77 -11.56
CA ARG A 277 12.03 2.04 -10.34
C ARG A 277 11.02 3.17 -10.53
N PRO A 278 10.00 2.98 -11.41
CA PRO A 278 8.98 3.99 -11.66
C PRO A 278 8.12 4.31 -10.43
N ASP A 279 8.05 3.40 -9.46
CA ASP A 279 7.41 3.57 -8.15
C ASP A 279 8.09 4.65 -7.29
N LEU A 280 9.41 4.82 -7.43
CA LEU A 280 10.20 5.83 -6.71
C LEU A 280 10.37 7.14 -7.49
N ALA A 281 9.94 7.20 -8.75
CA ALA A 281 10.24 8.33 -9.63
C ALA A 281 9.65 9.68 -9.14
N ALA A 282 8.51 9.65 -8.44
CA ALA A 282 7.88 10.84 -7.87
C ALA A 282 8.16 11.01 -6.36
N TYR A 283 8.98 10.14 -5.77
CA TYR A 283 9.34 10.16 -4.36
C TYR A 283 10.47 11.17 -4.11
N GLU A 284 10.26 12.16 -3.23
CA GLU A 284 11.23 13.23 -3.02
C GLU A 284 12.59 12.74 -2.51
N ASP A 285 12.61 11.76 -1.61
CA ASP A 285 13.89 11.30 -1.05
C ASP A 285 14.74 10.54 -2.09
N ASN A 286 14.10 10.03 -3.15
CA ASN A 286 14.79 9.43 -4.31
C ASN A 286 15.43 10.48 -5.23
N LEU A 287 15.22 11.78 -4.98
CA LEU A 287 15.79 12.86 -5.79
C LEU A 287 16.93 13.55 -5.04
N ILE A 288 18.03 13.79 -5.75
CA ILE A 288 19.15 14.61 -5.26
C ILE A 288 19.39 15.76 -6.22
N VAL A 289 19.57 16.97 -5.68
CA VAL A 289 19.94 18.14 -6.49
C VAL A 289 21.45 18.20 -6.59
N ILE A 290 21.98 18.09 -7.81
CA ILE A 290 23.42 18.16 -8.10
C ILE A 290 23.67 19.14 -9.23
N SER A 291 24.93 19.54 -9.43
CA SER A 291 25.26 20.38 -10.58
C SER A 291 25.23 19.53 -11.85
N GLN A 292 24.91 20.14 -12.96
CA GLN A 292 24.89 19.49 -14.27
C GLN A 292 26.23 18.80 -14.60
N SER A 293 27.35 19.39 -14.21
CA SER A 293 28.68 18.80 -14.36
C SER A 293 28.82 17.44 -13.65
N ILE A 294 28.41 17.37 -12.38
CA ILE A 294 28.46 16.14 -11.58
C ILE A 294 27.48 15.11 -12.15
N HIS A 295 26.30 15.57 -12.57
CA HIS A 295 25.29 14.70 -13.19
C HIS A 295 25.81 14.04 -14.47
N GLN A 296 26.38 14.81 -15.38
CA GLN A 296 26.96 14.32 -16.64
C GLN A 296 28.15 13.39 -16.39
N ASN A 297 29.05 13.75 -15.46
CA ASN A 297 30.21 12.93 -15.14
C ASN A 297 29.80 11.60 -14.50
N PHE A 298 28.80 11.60 -13.61
CA PHE A 298 28.26 10.39 -13.03
C PHE A 298 27.68 9.45 -14.11
N HIS A 299 26.83 9.97 -15.00
CA HIS A 299 26.27 9.17 -16.09
C HIS A 299 27.33 8.66 -17.08
N LYS A 300 28.39 9.44 -17.31
CA LYS A 300 29.54 9.00 -18.11
C LYS A 300 30.32 7.88 -17.41
N TRP A 301 30.45 7.93 -16.09
CA TRP A 301 31.16 6.92 -15.30
C TRP A 301 30.38 5.60 -15.17
N ILE A 302 29.07 5.68 -14.90
CA ILE A 302 28.22 4.49 -14.71
C ILE A 302 27.82 3.82 -16.04
N GLY A 303 27.80 4.60 -17.14
CA GLY A 303 27.41 4.15 -18.46
C GLY A 303 25.89 3.93 -18.58
N ALA A 304 25.49 2.87 -19.28
CA ALA A 304 24.08 2.56 -19.57
C ALA A 304 23.35 1.81 -18.44
N LYS A 305 23.98 1.63 -17.27
CA LYS A 305 23.35 0.92 -16.15
C LYS A 305 22.30 1.80 -15.47
N PRO A 306 21.18 1.23 -14.99
CA PRO A 306 20.26 1.94 -14.10
C PRO A 306 21.01 2.43 -12.86
N CYS A 307 20.74 3.66 -12.45
CA CYS A 307 21.32 4.25 -11.25
C CYS A 307 20.73 3.62 -9.99
N GLU A 308 21.59 3.31 -9.02
CA GLU A 308 21.22 3.07 -7.63
C GLU A 308 22.01 3.99 -6.67
N PRO A 309 21.48 4.27 -5.46
CA PRO A 309 22.20 5.06 -4.45
C PRO A 309 23.63 4.56 -4.17
N LYS A 310 23.86 3.23 -4.16
CA LYS A 310 25.20 2.65 -3.98
C LYS A 310 26.18 3.02 -5.10
N ASP A 311 25.72 3.11 -6.34
CA ASP A 311 26.57 3.52 -7.46
C ASP A 311 26.98 5.00 -7.33
N PHE A 312 26.04 5.83 -6.84
CA PHE A 312 26.33 7.24 -6.57
C PHE A 312 27.32 7.41 -5.41
N ILE A 313 27.22 6.58 -4.35
CA ILE A 313 28.22 6.54 -3.26
C ILE A 313 29.60 6.20 -3.85
N ASP A 314 29.69 5.11 -4.62
CA ASP A 314 30.95 4.67 -5.23
C ASP A 314 31.57 5.73 -6.14
N TYR A 315 30.73 6.42 -6.92
CA TYR A 315 31.17 7.52 -7.76
C TYR A 315 31.76 8.67 -6.94
N LEU A 316 31.09 9.09 -5.87
CA LEU A 316 31.55 10.18 -5.01
C LEU A 316 32.89 9.87 -4.35
N LEU A 317 33.04 8.65 -3.80
CA LEU A 317 34.26 8.21 -3.13
C LEU A 317 35.46 8.12 -4.08
N ARG A 318 35.23 7.78 -5.35
CA ARG A 318 36.31 7.60 -6.34
C ARG A 318 36.68 8.87 -7.10
N ASN A 319 35.72 9.76 -7.33
CA ASN A 319 35.90 10.86 -8.29
C ASN A 319 35.69 12.25 -7.70
N GLU A 320 34.90 12.40 -6.63
CA GLU A 320 34.42 13.71 -6.16
C GLU A 320 34.82 14.03 -4.71
N MET A 321 35.74 13.26 -4.11
CA MET A 321 36.21 13.48 -2.74
C MET A 321 36.81 14.87 -2.52
N SER A 322 37.39 15.46 -3.56
CA SER A 322 37.96 16.82 -3.53
C SER A 322 36.95 17.90 -3.12
N TYR A 323 35.64 17.70 -3.35
CA TYR A 323 34.61 18.63 -2.90
C TYR A 323 34.45 18.64 -1.36
N PHE A 324 34.80 17.53 -0.72
CA PHE A 324 34.75 17.34 0.73
C PHE A 324 36.09 17.60 1.41
N ASP A 325 37.18 17.72 0.64
CA ASP A 325 38.47 18.18 1.13
C ASP A 325 38.48 19.70 1.33
N GLY A 326 39.12 20.19 2.39
CA GLY A 326 39.19 21.62 2.66
C GLY A 326 40.24 21.98 3.71
N PRO A 327 40.57 23.28 3.83
CA PRO A 327 41.48 23.75 4.86
C PRO A 327 40.93 23.41 6.26
N PRO A 328 41.79 23.31 7.29
CA PRO A 328 41.40 22.89 8.64
C PRO A 328 40.19 23.64 9.21
N SER A 329 40.02 24.92 8.86
CA SER A 329 38.92 25.78 9.27
C SER A 329 37.54 25.33 8.78
N THR A 330 37.45 24.59 7.66
CA THR A 330 36.18 24.13 7.06
C THR A 330 36.04 22.61 7.04
N ARG A 331 37.12 21.88 7.35
CA ARG A 331 37.21 20.41 7.27
C ARG A 331 36.09 19.70 8.03
N LYS A 332 35.88 20.02 9.31
CA LYS A 332 34.80 19.43 10.13
C LYS A 332 33.41 19.62 9.52
N GLN A 333 33.15 20.78 8.91
CA GLN A 333 31.86 21.06 8.29
C GLN A 333 31.68 20.23 7.01
N LYS A 334 32.74 20.07 6.22
CA LYS A 334 32.72 19.25 5.01
C LYS A 334 32.61 17.76 5.32
N GLU A 335 33.33 17.26 6.32
CA GLU A 335 33.22 15.88 6.81
C GLU A 335 31.79 15.57 7.27
N LYS A 336 31.19 16.44 8.09
CA LYS A 336 29.79 16.29 8.52
C LYS A 336 28.80 16.31 7.35
N LYS A 337 29.08 17.10 6.30
CA LYS A 337 28.26 17.15 5.08
C LYS A 337 28.36 15.83 4.31
N LEU A 338 29.58 15.29 4.15
CA LEU A 338 29.81 14.00 3.53
C LEU A 338 29.08 12.89 4.30
N GLU A 339 29.28 12.81 5.62
CA GLU A 339 28.63 11.82 6.49
C GLU A 339 27.11 11.86 6.36
N LYS A 340 26.51 13.06 6.39
CA LYS A 340 25.06 13.23 6.22
C LYS A 340 24.59 12.77 4.84
N LEU A 341 25.37 13.02 3.79
CA LEU A 341 25.05 12.59 2.44
C LEU A 341 25.16 11.06 2.31
N MET A 342 26.25 10.46 2.79
CA MET A 342 26.47 9.00 2.77
C MET A 342 25.37 8.27 3.52
N ASN A 343 25.09 8.67 4.76
CA ASN A 343 24.04 8.08 5.59
C ASN A 343 22.67 8.15 4.90
N ARG A 344 22.33 9.29 4.28
CA ARG A 344 21.08 9.41 3.50
C ARG A 344 21.03 8.40 2.36
N LEU A 345 22.11 8.24 1.59
CA LEU A 345 22.16 7.33 0.44
C LEU A 345 22.10 5.86 0.89
N GLU A 346 22.82 5.50 1.94
CA GLU A 346 22.82 4.16 2.54
C GLU A 346 21.44 3.78 3.09
N LEU A 347 20.79 4.70 3.84
CA LEU A 347 19.43 4.48 4.32
C LEU A 347 18.43 4.31 3.18
N LEU A 348 18.58 5.09 2.10
CA LEU A 348 17.73 4.98 0.93
C LEU A 348 17.94 3.64 0.21
N GLN A 349 19.20 3.22 0.04
CA GLN A 349 19.55 1.90 -0.51
C GLN A 349 18.93 0.79 0.34
N ALA A 350 19.26 0.74 1.63
CA ALA A 350 18.82 -0.32 2.54
C ALA A 350 17.28 -0.43 2.62
N ARG A 351 16.58 0.70 2.49
CA ARG A 351 15.12 0.72 2.55
C ARG A 351 14.46 0.15 1.29
N PHE A 352 15.03 0.41 0.11
CA PHE A 352 14.36 0.15 -1.17
C PHE A 352 15.05 -0.87 -2.07
N GLU A 353 16.25 -1.34 -1.72
CA GLU A 353 16.88 -2.47 -2.39
C GLU A 353 16.00 -3.72 -2.22
N GLY A 354 15.57 -4.31 -3.32
CA GLY A 354 14.66 -5.47 -3.32
C GLY A 354 13.21 -5.18 -2.88
N ASN A 355 12.88 -3.95 -2.46
CA ASN A 355 11.54 -3.57 -1.96
C ASN A 355 10.87 -2.52 -2.86
N GLN A 356 9.62 -2.75 -3.27
CA GLN A 356 8.80 -1.77 -3.98
C GLN A 356 7.97 -0.91 -3.02
N LEU A 357 7.74 0.37 -3.35
CA LEU A 357 6.73 1.18 -2.67
C LEU A 357 5.34 0.59 -2.95
N LEU A 358 4.75 -0.03 -1.94
CA LEU A 358 3.32 -0.32 -1.92
C LEU A 358 2.61 1.00 -1.58
N TYR A 359 1.94 1.62 -2.56
CA TYR A 359 1.04 2.75 -2.31
C TYR A 359 -0.23 2.29 -1.58
#